data_AF-A0A850BMG5-F1
#
_entry.id   AF-A0A850BMG5-F1
#
_cell.length_a   1.000
_cell.length_b   1.000
_cell.length_c   1.000
_cell.angle_alpha   90.00
_cell.angle_beta   90.00
_cell.angle_gamma   90.00
#
_symmetry.space_group_name_H-M   'P 1'
#
loop_
_entity.id
_entity.type
_entity.pdbx_description
1 polymer ?
#
loop_
_entity_poly.entity_id
_entity_poly.type
_entity_poly.pdbx_seq_one_letter_code
_entity_poly.pdbx_strand_id
1 'polypeptide(L)' 'MPIIRSSEIGTYLYCRRAWWYKKQGFESANQTELAAGTELHVQHGRQVLASSITRTVGLILLMVALILLVAYCAARIL' A
#
# COMPACT_ATOMS: atom_id res chain seq x y z
N MET A 1 -22.05 12.68 -12.93
CA MET A 1 -20.79 12.56 -13.68
C MET A 1 -20.25 11.14 -13.49
N PRO A 2 -19.78 10.46 -14.54
CA PRO A 2 -19.10 9.18 -14.38
C PRO A 2 -17.76 9.38 -13.63
N ILE A 3 -17.49 8.52 -12.65
CA ILE A 3 -16.25 8.54 -11.86
C ILE A 3 -15.06 8.22 -12.78
N ILE A 4 -13.98 9.00 -12.68
CA ILE A 4 -12.70 8.73 -13.34
C ILE A 4 -11.72 8.24 -12.27
N ARG A 5 -11.15 7.05 -12.47
CA ARG A 5 -10.13 6.47 -11.58
C ARG A 5 -8.76 7.07 -11.87
N SER A 6 -7.89 7.14 -10.87
CA SER A 6 -6.51 7.62 -11.04
C SER A 6 -5.76 6.87 -12.16
N SER A 7 -5.94 5.54 -12.26
CA SER A 7 -5.32 4.73 -13.31
C SER A 7 -5.80 5.05 -14.73
N GLU A 8 -6.98 5.65 -14.87
CA GLU A 8 -7.49 6.09 -16.17
C GLU A 8 -6.80 7.36 -16.68
N ILE A 9 -6.32 8.22 -15.78
CA ILE A 9 -5.63 9.46 -16.14
C ILE A 9 -4.35 9.12 -16.93
N GLY A 10 -3.57 8.14 -16.46
CA GLY A 10 -2.39 7.66 -17.16
C GLY A 10 -2.72 7.09 -18.55
N THR A 11 -3.82 6.34 -18.66
CA THR A 11 -4.27 5.79 -19.96
C THR A 11 -4.68 6.90 -20.93
N TYR A 12 -5.37 7.93 -20.44
CA TYR A 12 -5.80 9.08 -21.24
C TYR A 12 -4.59 9.90 -21.74
N LEU A 13 -3.63 10.20 -20.86
CA LEU A 13 -2.41 10.93 -21.19
C LEU A 13 -1.55 10.18 -22.20
N TYR A 14 -1.45 8.85 -22.05
CA TYR A 14 -0.74 8.01 -23.02
C TYR A 14 -1.48 7.91 -24.37
N CYS A 15 -2.77 7.56 -24.33
CA CYS A 15 -3.60 7.42 -25.53
C CYS A 15 -5.10 7.61 -25.24
N ARG A 16 -5.62 8.78 -25.63
CA ARG A 16 -7.05 9.14 -25.52
C ARG A 16 -7.98 8.12 -26.18
N ARG A 17 -7.60 7.55 -27.33
CA ARG A 17 -8.40 6.54 -28.05
C ARG A 17 -8.51 5.24 -27.24
N ALA A 18 -7.40 4.76 -26.70
CA ALA A 18 -7.39 3.55 -25.87
C ALA A 18 -8.23 3.76 -24.58
N TRP A 19 -8.13 4.93 -23.97
CA TRP A 19 -8.99 5.30 -22.84
C TRP A 19 -10.48 5.28 -23.21
N TRP A 20 -10.85 5.83 -24.37
CA TRP A 20 -12.23 5.81 -24.86
C TRP A 20 -12.75 4.39 -25.18
N TYR A 21 -11.92 3.53 -25.74
CA TYR A 21 -12.27 2.12 -25.94
C TYR A 21 -12.49 1.40 -24.61
N LYS A 22 -11.63 1.63 -23.62
CA LYS A 22 -11.82 1.08 -22.28
C LYS A 22 -13.13 1.55 -21.63
N LYS A 23 -13.52 2.82 -21.83
CA LYS A 23 -14.83 3.37 -21.39
C LYS A 23 -16.03 2.69 -22.04
N GLN A 24 -15.87 2.21 -23.28
CA GLN A 24 -16.90 1.47 -24.01
C GLN A 24 -16.90 -0.04 -23.69
N GLY A 25 -16.02 -0.50 -22.80
CA GLY A 25 -15.95 -1.91 -22.40
C GLY A 25 -15.10 -2.79 -23.31
N PHE A 26 -14.34 -2.21 -24.24
CA PHE A 26 -13.36 -2.99 -25.01
C PHE A 26 -12.24 -3.46 -24.09
N GLU A 27 -11.96 -4.76 -24.13
CA GLU A 27 -10.86 -5.35 -23.38
C GLU A 27 -9.51 -5.02 -24.01
N SER A 28 -8.49 -4.93 -23.15
CA SER A 28 -7.11 -4.82 -23.61
C SER A 28 -6.67 -6.16 -24.20
N ALA A 29 -5.91 -6.14 -25.29
CA ALA A 29 -5.20 -7.35 -25.73
C ALA A 29 -4.13 -7.80 -24.71
N ASN A 30 -3.69 -6.88 -23.84
CA ASN A 30 -2.61 -7.10 -22.87
C ASN A 30 -3.11 -7.67 -21.53
N GLN A 31 -3.99 -8.68 -21.56
CA GLN A 31 -4.60 -9.22 -20.33
C GLN A 31 -3.57 -9.92 -19.43
N THR A 32 -2.61 -10.62 -20.01
CA THR A 32 -1.59 -11.38 -19.26
C THR A 32 -0.74 -10.46 -18.38
N GLU A 33 -0.22 -9.36 -18.95
CA GLU A 33 0.58 -8.39 -18.19
C GLU A 33 -0.26 -7.63 -17.15
N LEU A 34 -1.53 -7.34 -17.45
CA LEU A 34 -2.43 -6.70 -16.48
C LEU A 34 -2.71 -7.62 -15.28
N ALA A 35 -2.91 -8.92 -15.52
CA ALA A 35 -3.08 -9.91 -14.46
C ALA A 35 -1.80 -10.05 -13.63
N ALA A 36 -0.64 -10.17 -14.29
CA ALA A 36 0.66 -10.24 -13.63
C ALA A 36 0.95 -9.01 -12.77
N GLY A 37 0.71 -7.80 -13.29
CA GLY A 37 0.85 -6.55 -12.55
C GLY A 37 -0.08 -6.49 -11.34
N THR A 38 -1.33 -6.96 -11.47
CA THR A 38 -2.28 -7.02 -10.36
C THR A 38 -1.80 -7.95 -9.26
N GLU A 39 -1.31 -9.14 -9.62
CA GLU A 39 -0.76 -10.10 -8.66
C GLU A 39 0.47 -9.55 -7.94
N LEU A 40 1.40 -8.89 -8.66
CA LEU A 40 2.54 -8.23 -8.05
C LEU A 40 2.13 -7.15 -7.04
N HIS A 41 1.10 -6.35 -7.36
CA HIS A 41 0.55 -5.37 -6.43
C HIS A 41 -0.06 -6.01 -5.18
N VAL A 42 -0.76 -7.14 -5.32
CA VAL A 42 -1.32 -7.90 -4.19
C VAL A 42 -0.18 -8.41 -3.30
N GLN A 43 0.84 -9.02 -3.87
CA GLN A 43 2.00 -9.52 -3.13
C GLN A 43 2.72 -8.40 -2.38
N HIS A 44 2.98 -7.28 -3.06
CA HIS A 44 3.59 -6.11 -2.44
C HIS A 44 2.71 -5.54 -1.31
N GLY A 45 1.39 -5.48 -1.50
CA GLY A 45 0.44 -5.04 -0.47
C GLY A 45 0.54 -5.88 0.81
N ARG A 46 0.70 -7.20 0.69
CA ARG A 46 0.92 -8.09 1.85
C ARG A 46 2.22 -7.76 2.59
N GLN A 47 3.29 -7.47 1.84
CA GLN A 47 4.58 -7.07 2.43
C GLN A 47 4.48 -5.72 3.16
N VAL A 48 3.80 -4.74 2.57
CA VAL A 48 3.57 -3.42 3.19
C VAL A 48 2.76 -3.56 4.49
N LEU A 49 1.73 -4.41 4.51
CA LEU A 49 0.95 -4.68 5.71
C LEU A 49 1.82 -5.32 6.80
N ALA A 50 2.58 -6.37 6.46
CA ALA A 50 3.49 -7.03 7.39
C ALA A 50 4.55 -6.05 7.95
N SER A 51 5.13 -5.20 7.10
CA SER A 51 6.07 -4.15 7.49
C SER A 51 5.42 -3.14 8.46
N SER A 52 4.18 -2.73 8.19
CA SER A 52 3.46 -1.78 9.04
C SER A 52 3.14 -2.38 10.42
N ILE A 53 2.73 -3.65 10.47
CA ILE A 53 2.46 -4.37 11.73
C ILE A 53 3.75 -4.52 12.53
N THR A 54 4.82 -5.02 11.91
CA THR A 54 6.11 -5.23 12.59
C THR A 54 6.69 -3.92 13.12
N ARG A 55 6.62 -2.83 12.34
CA ARG A 55 7.01 -1.49 12.81
C ARG A 55 6.20 -1.05 14.04
N THR A 56 4.88 -1.24 14.00
CA THR A 56 4.00 -0.86 15.11
C THR A 56 4.31 -1.65 16.37
N VAL A 57 4.49 -2.98 16.25
CA VAL A 57 4.89 -3.84 17.37
C VAL A 57 6.25 -3.40 17.93
N GLY A 58 7.23 -3.13 17.07
CA GLY A 58 8.54 -2.64 17.49
C GLY A 58 8.47 -1.34 18.29
N LEU A 59 7.65 -0.38 17.85
CA LEU A 59 7.44 0.88 18.57
C LEU A 59 6.76 0.68 19.93
N ILE A 60 5.78 -0.23 20.02
CA ILE A 60 5.13 -0.57 21.30
C ILE A 60 6.15 -1.19 22.27
N LEU A 61 6.93 -2.16 21.81
CA LEU A 61 7.96 -2.80 22.63
C LEU A 61 9.02 -1.79 23.11
N LEU A 62 9.45 -0.88 22.24
CA LEU A 62 10.36 0.20 22.60
C LEU A 62 9.77 1.09 23.70
N MET A 63 8.50 1.50 23.56
CA MET A 63 7.82 2.31 24.58
C MET A 63 7.74 1.59 25.92
N VAL A 64 7.39 0.29 25.93
CA VAL A 64 7.37 -0.52 27.16
C VAL A 64 8.76 -0.59 27.80
N ALA A 65 9.81 -0.83 27.01
CA ALA A 65 11.18 -0.87 27.52
C ALA A 65 11.61 0.46 28.15
N LEU A 66 11.26 1.59 27.54
CA LEU A 66 11.53 2.92 28.09
C LEU A 66 10.78 3.18 29.40
N ILE A 67 9.50 2.80 29.48
CA ILE A 67 8.70 2.92 30.72
C ILE A 67 9.33 2.09 31.85
N LEU A 68 9.70 0.84 31.57
CA LEU A 68 10.33 -0.04 32.55
C LEU A 68 11.69 0.51 33.01
N LEU A 69 12.48 1.04 32.07
CA LEU A 69 13.77 1.68 32.39
C LEU A 69 13.57 2.87 33.33
N VAL A 70 12.62 3.76 33.01
CA VAL A 70 12.31 4.92 33.86
C VAL A 70 11.83 4.47 35.25
N ALA A 71 10.93 3.49 35.32
CA ALA A 71 10.42 2.96 36.58
C ALA A 71 11.55 2.34 37.43
N TYR A 72 12.45 1.58 36.81
CA TYR A 72 13.61 1.01 37.46
C TYR A 72 14.53 2.11 38.02
N CYS A 73 14.88 3.11 37.21
CA CYS A 73 15.71 4.22 37.66
C CYS A 73 15.07 5.00 38.81
N ALA A 74 13.76 5.28 38.73
CA ALA A 74 13.03 5.96 39.79
C ALA A 74 13.05 5.17 41.10
N ALA A 75 12.83 3.85 41.05
CA ALA A 75 12.86 2.97 42.22
C ALA A 75 14.25 2.79 42.85
N ARG A 76 15.33 3.20 42.16
CA ARG A 76 16.70 3.15 42.69
C ARG A 76 17.16 4.48 43.29
N ILE A 77 16.46 5.57 42.98
CA ILE A 77 16.78 6.93 43.44
C ILE A 77 15.98 7.29 44.70
N LEU A 78 14.71 6.85 44.77
CA LEU A 78 13.85 6.95 45.97
C LEU A 78 14.22 5.87 47.00
#